data_AF-A0A2K3JL22-F1
#
_entry.id   AF-A0A2K3JL22-F1
#
_cell.length_a   1.000
_cell.length_b   1.000
_cell.length_c   1.000
_cell.angle_alpha   90.00
_cell.angle_beta   90.00
_cell.angle_gamma   90.00
#
_symmetry.space_group_name_H-M   'P 1'
#
loop_
_entity.id
_entity.type
_entity.pdbx_description
1 polymer ?
#
loop_
_entity_poly.entity_id
_entity_poly.type
_entity_poly.pdbx_seq_one_letter_code
_entity_poly.pdbx_strand_id
1 'polypeptide(L)'
;ADYGAASQVLDISKFGGAPNSDITQAFANAWKEACESTTAVKIVIPSGTYKLNAIDAKGPCKAPIEIHVDGTIQAPRNQDEIKGDTQWVKFSYMDSLTLSGKGVYDGQGAEVWKQKTGGPAWSGKGKMPKVFMVNINLPDHHFHFTNFVKKYY
;
A
#
# COMPACT_ATOMS: atom_id res chain seq x y z
N ALA A 1 -14.08 -26.69 -9.24
CA ALA A 1 -13.67 -26.74 -7.82
C ALA A 1 -14.14 -25.43 -7.20
N ASP A 2 -14.98 -25.55 -6.18
CA ASP A 2 -15.53 -24.43 -5.44
C ASP A 2 -14.40 -23.72 -4.67
N TYR A 3 -14.09 -22.47 -5.02
CA TYR A 3 -13.14 -21.65 -4.27
C TYR A 3 -13.82 -21.06 -3.02
N GLY A 4 -14.54 -21.88 -2.26
CA GLY A 4 -15.03 -21.59 -0.92
C GLY A 4 -13.95 -21.83 0.14
N ALA A 5 -12.68 -21.51 -0.17
CA ALA A 5 -11.57 -21.71 0.76
C ALA A 5 -11.74 -20.76 1.96
N ALA A 6 -11.70 -21.32 3.17
CA ALA A 6 -11.72 -20.55 4.42
C ALA A 6 -10.71 -19.39 4.34
N SER A 7 -11.22 -18.17 4.18
CA SER A 7 -10.39 -16.97 4.08
C SER A 7 -10.16 -16.43 5.49
N GLN A 8 -8.90 -16.42 5.93
CA GLN A 8 -8.52 -15.77 7.18
C GLN A 8 -8.64 -14.26 7.00
N VAL A 9 -9.42 -13.59 7.86
CA VAL A 9 -9.59 -12.13 7.81
C VAL A 9 -8.74 -11.45 8.88
N LEU A 10 -7.75 -10.67 8.42
CA LEU A 10 -6.85 -9.86 9.22
C LEU A 10 -7.29 -8.40 9.18
N ASP A 11 -8.10 -8.00 10.16
CA ASP A 11 -8.47 -6.59 10.34
C ASP A 11 -7.30 -5.81 10.93
N ILE A 12 -6.94 -4.68 10.32
CA ILE A 12 -5.81 -3.84 10.74
C ILE A 12 -5.93 -3.37 12.20
N SER A 13 -7.15 -3.25 12.73
CA SER A 13 -7.40 -2.87 14.14
C SER A 13 -6.89 -3.89 15.13
N LYS A 14 -6.85 -5.18 14.77
CA LYS A 14 -6.27 -6.25 15.60
C LYS A 14 -4.77 -6.11 15.76
N PHE A 15 -4.13 -5.37 14.85
CA PHE A 15 -2.70 -5.06 14.88
C PHE A 15 -2.40 -3.65 15.43
N GLY A 16 -3.40 -3.00 16.04
CA GLY A 16 -3.28 -1.65 16.61
C GLY A 16 -3.49 -0.51 15.62
N GLY A 17 -3.98 -0.79 14.40
CA GLY A 17 -4.33 0.25 13.43
C GLY A 17 -5.64 0.96 13.77
N ALA A 18 -5.66 2.28 13.76
CA ALA A 18 -6.85 3.08 14.00
C ALA A 18 -6.99 4.20 12.96
N PRO A 19 -8.21 4.70 12.71
CA PRO A 19 -8.38 5.90 11.89
C PRO A 19 -7.58 7.07 12.47
N ASN A 20 -7.07 7.91 11.57
CA ASN A 20 -6.20 9.06 11.81
C ASN A 20 -4.86 8.72 12.48
N SER A 21 -4.47 7.44 12.55
CA SER A 21 -3.18 6.99 13.05
C SER A 21 -2.22 6.59 11.93
N ASP A 22 -0.95 6.44 12.29
CA ASP A 22 0.02 5.70 11.48
C ASP A 22 -0.25 4.21 11.63
N ILE A 23 -0.45 3.51 10.50
CA ILE A 23 -0.70 2.07 10.46
C ILE A 23 0.48 1.27 9.89
N THR A 24 1.65 1.89 9.71
CA THR A 24 2.83 1.25 9.09
C THR A 24 3.19 -0.05 9.80
N GLN A 25 3.31 -0.03 11.14
CA GLN A 25 3.64 -1.22 11.92
C GLN A 25 2.51 -2.24 11.93
N ALA A 26 1.26 -1.77 12.03
CA ALA A 26 0.08 -2.63 12.00
C ALA A 26 -0.01 -3.39 10.68
N PHE A 27 0.25 -2.70 9.57
CA PHE A 27 0.24 -3.28 8.23
C PHE A 27 1.40 -4.25 8.04
N ALA A 28 2.60 -3.92 8.49
CA ALA A 28 3.76 -4.82 8.41
C ALA A 28 3.52 -6.12 9.20
N ASN A 29 2.89 -6.04 10.38
CA ASN A 29 2.55 -7.21 11.19
C ASN A 29 1.47 -8.06 10.51
N ALA A 30 0.39 -7.44 10.03
CA ALA A 30 -0.66 -8.13 9.28
C ALA A 30 -0.13 -8.79 8.00
N TRP A 31 0.77 -8.10 7.29
CA TRP A 31 1.44 -8.61 6.10
C TRP A 31 2.27 -9.85 6.40
N LYS A 32 3.09 -9.81 7.47
CA LYS A 32 3.90 -10.95 7.89
C LYS A 32 3.03 -12.17 8.21
N GLU A 33 1.96 -11.97 8.98
CA GLU A 33 1.03 -13.06 9.32
C GLU A 33 0.33 -13.62 8.08
N ALA A 34 -0.11 -12.74 7.16
CA ALA A 34 -0.71 -13.17 5.90
C ALA A 34 0.26 -14.00 5.05
N CYS A 35 1.53 -13.58 4.97
CA CYS A 35 2.53 -14.24 4.14
C CYS A 35 2.95 -15.61 4.68
N GLU A 36 2.91 -15.79 6.00
CA GLU A 36 3.22 -17.07 6.66
C GLU A 36 2.05 -18.08 6.63
N SER A 37 0.83 -17.61 6.35
CA SER A 37 -0.39 -18.42 6.32
C SER A 37 -0.41 -19.40 5.15
N THR A 38 -0.91 -20.61 5.41
CA THR A 38 -1.10 -21.67 4.40
C THR A 38 -2.48 -21.64 3.76
N THR A 39 -3.33 -20.69 4.16
CA THR A 39 -4.69 -20.49 3.63
C THR A 39 -4.84 -19.09 3.08
N ALA A 40 -5.81 -18.87 2.19
CA ALA A 40 -6.02 -17.54 1.60
C ALA A 40 -6.33 -16.50 2.69
N VAL A 41 -5.66 -15.35 2.64
CA VAL A 41 -5.77 -14.30 3.66
C VAL A 41 -6.31 -13.02 3.07
N LYS A 42 -7.23 -12.37 3.79
CA LYS A 42 -7.74 -11.04 3.48
C LYS A 42 -7.33 -10.05 4.56
N ILE A 43 -6.44 -9.10 4.23
CA ILE A 43 -6.10 -7.97 5.08
C ILE A 43 -7.14 -6.87 4.85
N VAL A 44 -7.83 -6.41 5.90
CA VAL A 44 -8.90 -5.42 5.81
C VAL A 44 -8.45 -4.11 6.46
N ILE A 45 -8.50 -3.03 5.68
CA ILE A 45 -8.38 -1.65 6.15
C ILE A 45 -9.76 -1.01 5.98
N PRO A 46 -10.52 -0.85 7.09
CA PRO A 46 -11.89 -0.35 7.02
C PRO A 46 -11.93 1.13 6.64
N SER A 47 -13.14 1.69 6.55
CA SER A 47 -13.30 3.11 6.26
C SER A 47 -12.67 3.99 7.35
N GLY A 48 -11.97 5.03 6.92
CA GLY A 48 -11.19 5.92 7.76
C GLY A 48 -10.08 6.59 6.95
N THR A 49 -9.33 7.48 7.57
CA THR A 49 -8.09 8.02 6.97
C THR A 49 -6.91 7.44 7.73
N TYR A 50 -5.88 6.95 7.06
CA TYR A 50 -4.74 6.28 7.69
C TYR A 50 -3.46 6.81 7.10
N LYS A 51 -2.43 6.99 7.91
CA LYS A 51 -1.07 7.29 7.41
C LYS A 51 -0.34 5.98 7.23
N LEU A 52 0.35 5.83 6.11
CA LEU A 52 1.21 4.67 5.83
C LEU A 52 2.54 5.20 5.33
N ASN A 53 3.64 4.85 5.99
CA ASN A 53 4.98 5.16 5.51
C ASN A 53 5.41 4.18 4.41
N ALA A 54 6.68 4.25 4.01
CA ALA A 54 7.21 3.31 3.03
C ALA A 54 7.06 1.85 3.52
N ILE A 55 6.46 1.00 2.69
CA ILE A 55 6.33 -0.44 2.94
C ILE A 55 6.96 -1.22 1.78
N ASP A 56 7.80 -2.18 2.13
CA ASP A 56 8.30 -3.22 1.23
C ASP A 56 7.69 -4.57 1.66
N ALA A 57 6.57 -4.92 1.03
CA ALA A 57 5.87 -6.17 1.20
C ALA A 57 6.45 -7.22 0.26
N LYS A 58 7.30 -8.09 0.80
CA LYS A 58 8.07 -9.08 0.03
C LYS A 58 7.55 -10.50 0.28
N GLY A 59 7.42 -11.27 -0.80
CA GLY A 59 7.20 -12.71 -0.78
C GLY A 59 8.52 -13.51 -0.88
N PRO A 60 8.46 -14.81 -1.19
CA PRO A 60 7.26 -15.58 -1.54
C PRO A 60 6.33 -15.81 -0.35
N CYS A 61 5.03 -15.68 -0.57
CA CYS A 61 4.00 -16.01 0.41
C CYS A 61 3.36 -17.37 0.07
N LYS A 62 2.98 -18.15 1.07
CA LYS A 62 2.56 -19.55 0.88
C LYS A 62 1.15 -19.70 0.31
N ALA A 63 0.34 -18.65 0.38
CA ALA A 63 -1.05 -18.65 -0.05
C ALA A 63 -1.44 -17.28 -0.67
N PRO A 64 -2.56 -17.22 -1.42
CA PRO A 64 -3.05 -15.96 -1.98
C PRO A 64 -3.39 -14.93 -0.90
N ILE A 65 -3.03 -13.67 -1.14
CA ILE A 65 -3.33 -12.54 -0.26
C ILE A 65 -4.24 -11.56 -0.98
N GLU A 66 -5.33 -11.16 -0.32
CA GLU A 66 -6.16 -10.03 -0.71
C GLU A 66 -5.94 -8.87 0.27
N ILE A 67 -5.65 -7.69 -0.25
CA ILE A 67 -5.68 -6.44 0.52
C ILE A 67 -6.99 -5.73 0.15
N HIS A 68 -7.89 -5.64 1.12
CA HIS A 68 -9.17 -4.96 0.97
C HIS A 68 -9.11 -3.60 1.67
N VAL A 69 -9.17 -2.53 0.90
CA VAL A 69 -9.09 -1.15 1.41
C VAL A 69 -10.38 -0.42 1.12
N ASP A 70 -11.07 -0.01 2.18
CA ASP A 70 -12.26 0.84 2.13
C ASP A 70 -12.00 2.27 2.63
N GLY A 71 -10.83 2.51 3.22
CA GLY A 71 -10.39 3.82 3.72
C GLY A 71 -9.47 4.58 2.76
N THR A 72 -9.04 5.76 3.20
CA THR A 72 -8.03 6.59 2.54
C THR A 72 -6.67 6.35 3.20
N ILE A 73 -5.72 5.81 2.46
CA ILE A 73 -4.34 5.62 2.88
C ILE A 73 -3.53 6.78 2.35
N GLN A 74 -2.84 7.51 3.23
CA GLN A 74 -2.08 8.71 2.91
C GLN A 74 -0.59 8.46 3.01
N ALA A 75 0.15 8.86 1.97
CA ALA A 75 1.61 8.89 2.00
C ALA A 75 2.10 9.94 3.00
N PRO A 76 3.32 9.79 3.54
CA PRO A 76 3.94 10.82 4.34
C PRO A 76 4.12 12.10 3.52
N ARG A 77 3.79 13.24 4.15
CA ARG A 77 4.01 14.59 3.57
C ARG A 77 5.49 14.88 3.38
N ASN A 78 6.32 14.38 4.29
CA ASN A 78 7.75 14.52 4.22
C ASN A 78 8.33 13.34 3.43
N GLN A 79 8.80 13.62 2.22
CA GLN A 79 9.35 12.60 1.32
C GLN A 79 10.68 12.03 1.81
N ASP A 80 11.36 12.71 2.73
CA ASP A 80 12.57 12.18 3.38
C ASP A 80 12.24 11.00 4.31
N GLU A 81 10.97 10.83 4.69
CA GLU A 81 10.48 9.66 5.45
C GLU A 81 10.34 8.42 4.57
N ILE A 82 10.28 8.58 3.24
CA ILE A 82 10.32 7.47 2.28
C ILE A 82 11.80 7.10 2.07
N LYS A 83 12.36 6.31 2.99
CA LYS A 83 13.73 5.78 2.90
C LYS A 83 13.78 4.65 1.86
N GLY A 84 14.78 4.68 0.97
CA GLY A 84 14.98 3.65 -0.09
C GLY A 84 14.60 4.07 -1.51
N ASP A 85 14.50 3.06 -2.39
CA ASP A 85 14.33 3.17 -3.84
C ASP A 85 12.96 3.74 -4.23
N THR A 86 12.77 5.05 -4.15
CA THR A 86 11.71 5.82 -4.85
C THR A 86 10.23 5.42 -4.67
N GLN A 87 9.92 4.37 -3.91
CA GLN A 87 8.63 3.67 -3.93
C GLN A 87 7.99 3.71 -2.55
N TRP A 88 6.72 4.13 -2.50
CA TRP A 88 5.97 4.26 -1.26
C TRP A 88 5.42 2.91 -0.79
N VAL A 89 4.77 2.16 -1.68
CA VAL A 89 4.27 0.81 -1.37
C VAL A 89 4.78 -0.11 -2.45
N LYS A 90 5.57 -1.11 -2.07
CA LYS A 90 6.15 -2.08 -2.99
C LYS A 90 5.66 -3.47 -2.62
N PHE A 91 5.12 -4.19 -3.59
CA PHE A 91 4.80 -5.60 -3.47
C PHE A 91 5.75 -6.37 -4.40
N SER A 92 6.44 -7.40 -3.94
CA SER A 92 7.42 -8.10 -4.79
C SER A 92 7.49 -9.58 -4.48
N TYR A 93 7.71 -10.39 -5.51
CA TYR A 93 7.88 -11.85 -5.42
C TYR A 93 6.65 -12.58 -4.84
N MET A 94 5.44 -12.16 -5.19
CA MET A 94 4.20 -12.90 -4.89
C MET A 94 3.77 -13.78 -6.06
N ASP A 95 3.08 -14.87 -5.76
CA ASP A 95 2.43 -15.69 -6.78
C ASP A 95 0.97 -15.26 -7.01
N SER A 96 0.32 -14.70 -5.98
CA SER A 96 -1.06 -14.21 -6.07
C SER A 96 -1.34 -13.10 -5.06
N LEU A 97 -1.59 -11.88 -5.57
CA LEU A 97 -1.97 -10.71 -4.79
C LEU A 97 -3.18 -10.03 -5.42
N THR A 98 -4.24 -9.84 -4.63
CA THR A 98 -5.43 -9.07 -5.02
C THR A 98 -5.49 -7.77 -4.24
N LEU A 99 -5.75 -6.65 -4.91
CA LEU A 99 -6.07 -5.38 -4.27
C LEU A 99 -7.52 -5.03 -4.60
N SER A 100 -8.35 -4.92 -3.58
CA SER A 100 -9.80 -4.74 -3.69
C SER A 100 -10.31 -3.66 -2.73
N GLY A 101 -11.59 -3.32 -2.84
CA GLY A 101 -12.27 -2.32 -2.02
C GLY A 101 -12.56 -1.02 -2.76
N LYS A 102 -13.12 -0.05 -2.04
CA LYS A 102 -13.51 1.27 -2.60
C LYS A 102 -12.64 2.43 -2.10
N GLY A 103 -11.57 2.11 -1.38
CA GLY A 103 -10.66 3.04 -0.75
C GLY A 103 -9.75 3.77 -1.73
N VAL A 104 -8.94 4.68 -1.18
CA VAL A 104 -8.08 5.58 -1.95
C VAL A 104 -6.66 5.52 -1.40
N TYR A 105 -5.68 5.42 -2.29
CA TYR A 105 -4.28 5.70 -1.96
C TYR A 105 -3.95 7.13 -2.38
N ASP A 106 -3.82 8.01 -1.40
CA ASP A 106 -3.52 9.43 -1.55
C ASP A 106 -2.01 9.66 -1.38
N GLY A 107 -1.32 9.83 -2.50
CA GLY A 107 0.13 10.04 -2.52
C GLY A 107 0.58 11.43 -2.03
N GLN A 108 -0.34 12.34 -1.71
CA GLN A 108 -0.07 13.72 -1.24
C GLN A 108 0.92 14.53 -2.09
N GLY A 109 1.02 14.25 -3.40
CA GLY A 109 1.99 14.88 -4.31
C GLY A 109 1.85 16.41 -4.43
N ALA A 110 0.62 16.95 -4.44
CA ALA A 110 0.38 18.39 -4.43
C ALA A 110 1.02 19.10 -3.22
N GLU A 111 0.92 18.52 -2.03
CA GLU A 111 1.48 19.11 -0.81
C GLU A 111 3.01 19.02 -0.80
N VAL A 112 3.55 17.92 -1.33
CA VAL A 112 4.99 17.76 -1.58
C VAL A 112 5.50 18.80 -2.58
N TRP A 113 4.72 19.11 -3.62
CA TRP A 113 5.08 20.11 -4.61
C TRP A 113 5.04 21.54 -4.05
N LYS A 114 4.02 21.87 -3.24
CA LYS A 114 3.93 23.19 -2.57
C LYS A 114 5.10 23.47 -1.63
N GLN A 115 5.61 22.45 -0.93
CA GLN A 115 6.81 22.59 -0.09
C GLN A 115 8.06 22.97 -0.89
N LYS A 116 8.10 22.67 -2.21
CA LYS A 116 9.20 23.07 -3.10
C LYS A 116 8.99 24.42 -3.79
N THR A 117 7.78 24.97 -3.83
CA THR A 117 7.46 26.23 -4.54
C THR A 117 7.87 27.52 -3.81
N GLY A 118 8.64 27.43 -2.71
CA GLY A 118 9.45 28.56 -2.23
C GLY A 118 10.73 28.80 -3.04
N GLY A 119 11.05 27.90 -3.98
CA GLY A 119 12.14 28.04 -4.95
C GLY A 119 11.63 28.34 -6.37
N PRO A 120 12.52 28.77 -7.30
CA PRO A 120 12.13 29.15 -8.65
C PRO A 120 11.40 28.01 -9.38
N ALA A 121 10.51 28.39 -10.30
CA ALA A 121 9.78 27.48 -11.18
C ALA A 121 10.68 26.35 -11.71
N TRP A 122 10.15 25.12 -11.71
CA TRP A 122 10.85 23.90 -12.08
C TRP A 122 11.69 24.06 -13.37
N SER A 123 13.01 24.11 -13.20
CA SER A 123 13.99 24.30 -14.29
C SER A 123 14.48 22.99 -14.91
N GLY A 124 13.77 21.87 -14.68
CA GLY A 124 14.19 20.53 -15.12
C GLY A 124 15.45 20.00 -14.43
N LYS A 125 15.99 20.71 -13.42
CA LYS A 125 17.17 20.32 -12.65
C LYS A 125 16.80 20.20 -11.16
N GLY A 126 16.23 19.07 -10.78
CA GLY A 126 15.94 18.73 -9.38
C GLY A 126 15.57 17.26 -9.24
N LYS A 127 15.86 16.65 -8.08
CA LYS A 127 15.35 15.30 -7.77
C LYS A 127 13.82 15.36 -7.81
N MET A 128 13.22 14.59 -8.72
CA MET A 128 11.77 14.43 -8.80
C MET A 128 11.25 13.99 -7.41
N PRO A 129 10.16 14.58 -6.92
CA PRO A 129 9.48 14.06 -5.74
C PRO A 129 9.13 12.59 -5.98
N LYS A 130 9.27 11.76 -4.95
CA LYS A 130 8.99 10.32 -5.02
C LYS A 130 7.47 10.14 -5.09
N VAL A 131 6.93 10.31 -6.29
CA VAL A 131 5.49 10.16 -6.52
C VAL A 131 5.21 8.71 -6.91
N PHE A 132 4.34 8.10 -6.11
CA PHE A 132 3.54 6.90 -6.33
C PHE A 132 4.02 5.91 -7.42
N MET A 133 4.65 4.84 -6.97
CA MET A 133 4.73 3.58 -7.72
C MET A 133 4.34 2.46 -6.76
N VAL A 134 3.11 1.95 -6.87
CA VAL A 134 2.84 0.57 -6.45
C VAL A 134 3.58 -0.31 -7.45
N ASN A 135 4.81 -0.65 -7.11
CA ASN A 135 5.63 -1.52 -7.94
C ASN A 135 5.28 -2.95 -7.57
N ILE A 136 4.86 -3.72 -8.58
CA ILE A 136 4.55 -5.12 -8.39
C ILE A 136 5.39 -5.98 -9.31
N ASN A 137 6.39 -6.63 -8.73
CA ASN A 137 7.31 -7.50 -9.44
C ASN A 137 6.89 -8.96 -9.20
N LEU A 138 6.01 -9.51 -10.05
CA LEU A 138 5.59 -10.92 -9.97
C LEU A 138 6.10 -11.72 -11.18
N PRO A 139 6.48 -12.99 -10.98
CA PRO A 139 6.94 -13.87 -12.06
C PRO A 139 5.81 -14.37 -12.99
N ASP A 140 4.53 -14.23 -12.64
CA ASP A 140 3.41 -14.71 -13.47
C ASP A 140 2.12 -13.85 -13.41
N HIS A 141 1.40 -13.79 -14.53
CA HIS A 141 0.58 -12.65 -15.00
C HIS A 141 -0.86 -12.47 -14.45
N HIS A 142 -1.18 -12.89 -13.22
CA HIS A 142 -2.56 -12.79 -12.72
C HIS A 142 -2.77 -11.66 -11.70
N PHE A 143 -2.80 -10.41 -12.18
CA PHE A 143 -3.24 -9.24 -11.40
C PHE A 143 -4.70 -8.88 -11.67
N HIS A 144 -5.51 -8.86 -10.61
CA HIS A 144 -6.87 -8.37 -10.66
C HIS A 144 -6.96 -7.09 -9.80
N PHE A 145 -6.97 -5.94 -10.46
CA PHE A 145 -7.41 -4.69 -9.82
C PHE A 145 -8.92 -4.59 -9.97
N THR A 146 -9.65 -4.46 -8.86
CA THR A 146 -11.08 -4.14 -8.90
C THR A 146 -11.31 -2.79 -8.19
N ASN A 147 -11.93 -1.84 -8.90
CA ASN A 147 -12.32 -0.51 -8.40
C ASN A 147 -11.20 0.35 -7.78
N PHE A 148 -10.04 0.42 -8.45
CA PHE A 148 -8.90 1.22 -8.00
C PHE A 148 -9.01 2.69 -8.47
N VAL A 149 -9.15 3.65 -7.54
CA VAL A 149 -9.04 5.09 -7.85
C VAL A 149 -7.68 5.61 -7.41
N LYS A 150 -6.80 5.85 -8.40
CA LYS A 150 -5.53 6.54 -8.19
C LYS A 150 -5.76 8.04 -8.23
N LYS A 151 -5.47 8.75 -7.14
CA LYS A 151 -5.47 10.22 -7.14
C LYS A 151 -4.02 10.71 -7.23
N TYR A 152 -3.60 11.02 -8.46
CA TYR A 152 -2.33 11.71 -8.72
C TYR A 152 -2.60 13.21 -8.64
N TYR A 153 -1.83 13.90 -7.80
CA TYR A 153 -1.50 15.30 -8.05
C TYR A 153 -0.01 15.34 -8.29
#